data_AF-A0A816BB97-F1
#
_entry.id   AF-A0A816BB97-F1
#
_cell.length_a   1.000
_cell.length_b   1.000
_cell.length_c   1.000
_cell.angle_alpha   90.00
_cell.angle_beta   90.00
_cell.angle_gamma   90.00
#
_symmetry.space_group_name_H-M   'P 1'
#
loop_
_entity.id
_entity.type
_entity.pdbx_description
1 polymer ?
#
loop_
_entity_poly.entity_id
_entity_poly.type
_entity_poly.pdbx_seq_one_letter_code
_entity_poly.pdbx_strand_id
1 'polypeptide(L)'
;MISNNDKEKLKEKIVSWACLSIRPFTIVEDCGFNDLIRESINIGQKYTGDIDVEHLLPTANTVRNNVRKAAENYRSVLIPLLQSQADAGVLCIIPDLWSDKHRKICYIGLSCSFVNDRFQSVAIDLCCGEYDEMDKTGKSVYLSIRKQLTMFGLEYYFDNKKLLFMSDRGSNIIKALEGHDVLFCFGHRINNVLQRAFYQTGPKQDKQANNGLAVTPVKRRIDIQDISDEELDSDVEDIYKRPSPSRHHEATIILSKLPSEPKELLGVIVVSKSLVKYVKLTGLNKEIQDSHGVALQQSNITRWLSLSSLLKSVESSIEHVRALLSTKSSAQKQKVNLNKIHIGGLKDLVILLDTFQEVIKMIQTGDRPTLHMVYVSLNKLKLHLDGKDVNMNGDPKLIDDRHEGTDFFRQRIKQLLSLMFHLDKKHLAAALLHPQYRKLTFIDDYKKSKTHIYVRQLLAELYDDNVVQHQVNSTLSSHEPQKKKHKTIEEQFVDPEDDDRETFDGNESSTSNKGDELTKYLKMQIEDKFKTPNPLPFWKFYQDKLPNLAKIARRFFSIPATSAGVERQFSAAGVLINERRASLNPETVEDVLFVRSIKKALMKCPDLLL
;
A
#
# COMPACT_ATOMS: atom_id res chain seq x y z
N MET A 1 37.55 -16.15 -20.04
CA MET A 1 36.31 -16.95 -19.97
C MET A 1 36.57 -18.16 -19.08
N ILE A 2 35.64 -18.53 -18.20
CA ILE A 2 35.78 -19.72 -17.32
C ILE A 2 35.66 -20.99 -18.18
N SER A 3 36.57 -21.96 -17.97
CA SER A 3 36.58 -23.23 -18.72
C SER A 3 35.30 -24.04 -18.47
N ASN A 4 34.89 -24.88 -19.43
CA ASN A 4 33.72 -25.75 -19.24
C ASN A 4 33.93 -26.74 -18.08
N ASN A 5 35.16 -27.23 -17.90
CA ASN A 5 35.50 -28.13 -16.81
C ASN A 5 35.28 -27.49 -15.43
N ASP A 6 35.68 -26.23 -15.26
CA ASP A 6 35.50 -25.52 -13.98
C ASP A 6 34.04 -25.16 -13.71
N LYS A 7 33.25 -24.89 -14.77
CA LYS A 7 31.79 -24.72 -14.64
C LYS A 7 31.11 -26.00 -14.16
N GLU A 8 31.49 -27.17 -14.68
CA GLU A 8 30.92 -28.45 -14.24
C GLU A 8 31.27 -28.75 -12.78
N LYS A 9 32.53 -28.52 -12.36
CA LYS A 9 32.92 -28.67 -10.95
C LYS A 9 32.10 -27.79 -10.01
N LEU A 10 31.85 -26.53 -10.39
CA LEU A 10 31.01 -25.62 -9.59
C LEU A 10 29.57 -26.15 -9.48
N LYS A 11 29.00 -26.64 -10.60
CA LYS A 11 27.66 -27.26 -10.59
C LYS A 11 27.59 -28.44 -9.64
N GLU A 12 28.57 -29.36 -9.68
CA GLU A 12 28.63 -30.51 -8.77
C GLU A 12 28.65 -30.09 -7.30
N LYS A 13 29.44 -29.06 -6.95
CA LYS A 13 29.48 -28.53 -5.57
C LYS A 13 28.15 -27.90 -5.14
N ILE A 14 27.48 -27.17 -6.03
CA ILE A 14 26.15 -26.60 -5.76
C ILE A 14 25.13 -27.72 -5.54
N VAL A 15 25.12 -28.75 -6.39
CA VAL A 15 24.23 -29.92 -6.25
C VAL A 15 24.48 -30.62 -4.93
N SER A 16 25.74 -30.89 -4.59
CA SER A 16 26.12 -31.52 -3.32
C SER A 16 25.65 -30.69 -2.12
N TRP A 17 25.89 -29.37 -2.12
CA TRP A 17 25.44 -28.47 -1.06
C TRP A 17 23.92 -28.47 -0.91
N ALA A 18 23.19 -28.36 -2.03
CA ALA A 18 21.72 -28.36 -2.03
C ALA A 18 21.15 -29.64 -1.43
N CYS A 19 21.70 -30.80 -1.80
CA CYS A 19 21.28 -32.09 -1.28
C CYS A 19 21.66 -32.30 0.20
N LEU A 20 22.92 -32.03 0.56
CA LEU A 20 23.43 -32.26 1.93
C LEU A 20 22.79 -31.33 2.96
N SER A 21 22.55 -30.08 2.58
CA SER A 21 21.98 -29.06 3.47
C SER A 21 20.47 -28.86 3.28
N ILE A 22 19.83 -29.62 2.38
CA ILE A 22 18.40 -29.53 2.05
C ILE A 22 18.01 -28.07 1.73
N ARG A 23 18.76 -27.46 0.80
CA ARG A 23 18.51 -26.07 0.36
C ARG A 23 17.52 -26.02 -0.80
N PRO A 24 16.69 -24.96 -0.89
CA PRO A 24 15.88 -24.75 -2.09
C PRO A 24 16.78 -24.48 -3.29
N PHE A 25 16.46 -25.07 -4.44
CA PHE A 25 17.25 -24.89 -5.66
C PHE A 25 17.30 -23.43 -6.14
N THR A 26 16.26 -22.65 -5.82
CA THR A 26 16.18 -21.20 -6.13
C THR A 26 17.24 -20.37 -5.41
N ILE A 27 18.04 -20.95 -4.49
CA ILE A 27 19.11 -20.22 -3.78
C ILE A 27 20.17 -19.65 -4.73
N VAL A 28 20.42 -20.30 -5.88
CA VAL A 28 21.39 -19.84 -6.88
C VAL A 28 20.91 -18.60 -7.65
N GLU A 29 19.61 -18.31 -7.57
CA GLU A 29 19.00 -17.13 -8.16
C GLU A 29 18.98 -15.94 -7.18
N ASP A 30 19.33 -16.16 -5.91
CA ASP A 30 19.34 -15.12 -4.88
C ASP A 30 20.48 -14.12 -5.13
N CYS A 31 20.13 -12.83 -5.21
CA CYS A 31 21.11 -11.78 -5.45
C CYS A 31 22.15 -11.67 -4.32
N GLY A 32 21.76 -11.91 -3.07
CA GLY A 32 22.67 -11.86 -1.92
C GLY A 32 23.67 -13.01 -1.94
N PHE A 33 23.23 -14.21 -2.32
CA PHE A 33 24.13 -15.36 -2.54
C PHE A 33 25.11 -15.07 -3.69
N ASN A 34 24.63 -14.52 -4.80
CA ASN A 34 25.48 -14.16 -5.93
C ASN A 34 26.53 -13.10 -5.59
N ASP A 35 26.15 -12.10 -4.77
CA ASP A 35 27.09 -11.10 -4.26
C ASP A 35 28.14 -11.71 -3.32
N LEU A 36 27.76 -12.64 -2.45
CA LEU A 36 28.69 -13.38 -1.59
C LEU A 36 29.69 -14.21 -2.39
N ILE A 37 29.24 -14.90 -3.44
CA ILE A 37 30.13 -15.67 -4.33
C ILE A 37 31.09 -14.73 -5.06
N ARG A 38 30.61 -13.59 -5.56
CA ARG A 38 31.47 -12.59 -6.20
C ARG A 38 32.56 -12.10 -5.25
N GLU A 39 32.20 -11.79 -4.00
CA GLU A 39 33.17 -11.35 -3.00
C GLU A 39 34.16 -12.46 -2.64
N SER A 40 33.70 -13.70 -2.55
CA SER A 40 34.58 -14.86 -2.32
C SER A 40 35.61 -15.03 -3.44
N ILE A 41 35.21 -14.79 -4.70
CA ILE A 41 36.12 -14.80 -5.86
C ILE A 41 37.11 -13.63 -5.78
N ASN A 42 36.66 -12.43 -5.43
CA ASN A 42 37.55 -11.27 -5.27
C ASN A 42 38.63 -11.53 -4.21
N ILE A 43 38.25 -12.13 -3.07
CA ILE A 43 39.20 -12.55 -2.03
C ILE A 43 40.15 -13.60 -2.59
N GLY A 44 39.64 -14.62 -3.28
CA GLY A 44 40.46 -15.66 -3.93
C GLY A 44 41.45 -15.12 -4.96
N GLN A 45 41.15 -14.00 -5.63
CA GLN A 45 42.06 -13.34 -6.56
C GLN A 45 43.18 -12.55 -5.85
N LYS A 46 42.96 -12.13 -4.60
CA LYS A 46 43.90 -11.31 -3.84
C LYS A 46 45.01 -12.12 -3.17
N TYR A 47 44.75 -13.38 -2.83
CA TYR A 47 45.68 -14.25 -2.11
C TYR A 47 46.15 -15.40 -3.01
N THR A 48 47.47 -15.66 -3.03
CA THR A 48 48.05 -16.80 -3.75
C THR A 48 48.19 -18.00 -2.82
N GLY A 49 47.42 -19.07 -3.05
CA GLY A 49 47.48 -20.32 -2.28
C GLY A 49 46.11 -20.77 -1.75
N ASP A 50 46.08 -21.89 -1.03
CA ASP A 50 44.86 -22.38 -0.39
C ASP A 50 44.44 -21.45 0.75
N ILE A 51 43.19 -20.98 0.70
CA ILE A 51 42.59 -20.14 1.73
C ILE A 51 41.89 -21.06 2.74
N ASP A 52 42.21 -20.90 4.02
CA ASP A 52 41.47 -21.55 5.10
C ASP A 52 40.05 -20.96 5.19
N VAL A 53 39.07 -21.73 4.69
CA VAL A 53 37.66 -21.35 4.65
C VAL A 53 37.04 -21.29 6.05
N GLU A 54 37.52 -22.10 7.00
CA GLU A 54 36.99 -22.10 8.37
C GLU A 54 37.37 -20.81 9.10
N HIS A 55 38.57 -20.30 8.85
CA HIS A 55 39.01 -19.00 9.36
C HIS A 55 38.33 -17.83 8.62
N LEU A 56 38.02 -17.99 7.32
CA LEU A 56 37.36 -16.95 6.53
C LEU A 56 35.89 -16.74 6.94
N LEU A 57 35.15 -17.82 7.21
CA LEU A 57 33.71 -17.75 7.43
C LEU A 57 33.38 -17.36 8.89
N PRO A 58 32.49 -16.38 9.11
CA PRO A 58 32.06 -16.03 10.45
C PRO A 58 31.16 -17.11 11.04
N THR A 59 31.22 -17.26 12.37
CA THR A 59 30.26 -18.11 13.09
C THR A 59 28.83 -17.54 13.01
N ALA A 60 27.82 -18.39 13.24
CA ALA A 60 26.42 -17.95 13.30
C ALA A 60 26.17 -16.85 14.35
N ASN A 61 26.87 -16.91 15.49
CA ASN A 61 26.81 -15.89 16.53
C ASN A 61 27.43 -14.57 16.06
N THR A 62 28.55 -14.62 15.35
CA THR A 62 29.18 -13.44 14.74
C THR A 62 28.22 -12.77 13.75
N VAL A 63 27.57 -13.55 12.88
CA VAL A 63 26.57 -13.03 11.93
C VAL A 63 25.41 -12.37 12.67
N ARG A 64 24.83 -13.03 13.69
CA ARG A 64 23.74 -12.47 14.51
C ARG A 64 24.14 -11.14 15.15
N ASN A 65 25.31 -11.08 15.77
CA ASN A 65 25.83 -9.87 16.40
C ASN A 65 26.06 -8.75 15.38
N ASN A 66 26.53 -9.08 14.18
CA ASN A 66 26.71 -8.11 13.11
C ASN A 66 25.39 -7.58 12.55
N VAL A 67 24.33 -8.41 12.48
CA VAL A 67 22.98 -7.94 12.13
C VAL A 67 22.47 -6.94 13.16
N ARG A 68 22.60 -7.25 14.46
CA ARG A 68 22.20 -6.35 15.54
C ARG A 68 22.95 -5.02 15.48
N LYS A 69 24.28 -5.05 15.35
CA LYS A 69 25.11 -3.85 15.18
C LYS A 69 24.70 -3.03 13.96
N ALA A 70 24.41 -3.69 12.83
CA ALA A 70 23.93 -3.01 11.64
C ALA A 70 22.57 -2.34 11.88
N ALA A 71 21.65 -3.01 12.57
CA ALA A 71 20.36 -2.43 12.93
C ALA A 71 20.51 -1.20 13.85
N GLU A 72 21.35 -1.29 14.89
CA GLU A 72 21.68 -0.17 15.79
C GLU A 72 22.27 1.02 15.01
N ASN A 73 23.25 0.78 14.13
CA ASN A 73 23.85 1.81 13.29
C ASN A 73 22.81 2.47 12.37
N TYR A 74 21.99 1.67 11.68
CA TYR A 74 20.96 2.22 10.80
C TYR A 74 19.90 3.03 11.57
N ARG A 75 19.48 2.58 12.76
CA ARG A 75 18.55 3.35 13.61
C ARG A 75 19.14 4.72 13.95
N SER A 76 20.43 4.79 14.32
CA SER A 76 21.08 6.04 14.69
C SER A 76 21.08 7.10 13.58
N VAL A 77 21.27 6.69 12.32
CA VAL A 77 21.26 7.59 11.16
C VAL A 77 19.82 7.87 10.69
N LEU A 78 18.90 6.92 10.89
CA LEU A 78 17.52 7.05 10.44
C LEU A 78 16.69 7.99 11.31
N ILE A 79 16.95 8.08 12.63
CA ILE A 79 16.24 8.97 13.55
C ILE A 79 16.20 10.44 13.05
N PRO A 80 17.35 11.12 12.83
CA PRO A 80 17.33 12.51 12.38
C PRO A 80 16.68 12.67 11.00
N LEU A 81 16.85 11.69 10.10
CA LEU A 81 16.18 11.68 8.81
C LEU A 81 14.66 11.68 8.98
N LEU A 82 14.11 10.75 9.76
CA LEU A 82 12.66 10.63 9.97
C LEU A 82 12.08 11.86 10.67
N GLN A 83 12.79 12.42 11.66
CA GLN A 83 12.39 13.66 12.33
C GLN A 83 12.31 14.81 11.33
N SER A 84 13.33 15.00 10.49
CA SER A 84 13.31 16.00 9.42
C SER A 84 12.14 15.82 8.44
N GLN A 85 11.81 14.57 8.07
CA GLN A 85 10.64 14.30 7.22
C GLN A 85 9.31 14.55 7.95
N ALA A 86 9.26 14.35 9.26
CA ALA A 86 8.10 14.66 10.08
C ALA A 86 7.90 16.19 10.23
N ASP A 87 8.98 16.94 10.44
CA ASP A 87 8.98 18.42 10.44
C ASP A 87 8.51 19.00 9.11
N ALA A 88 8.94 18.41 8.00
CA ALA A 88 8.47 18.78 6.67
C ALA A 88 7.00 18.37 6.39
N GLY A 89 6.35 17.66 7.32
CA GLY A 89 4.97 17.18 7.18
C GLY A 89 4.79 16.12 6.08
N VAL A 90 5.87 15.45 5.66
CA VAL A 90 5.86 14.45 4.57
C VAL A 90 5.98 13.01 5.07
N LEU A 91 6.20 12.78 6.37
CA LEU A 91 6.31 11.43 6.94
C LEU A 91 4.93 10.77 7.13
N CYS A 92 4.68 9.69 6.39
CA CYS A 92 3.49 8.85 6.54
C CYS A 92 3.84 7.55 7.27
N ILE A 93 3.15 7.26 8.37
CA ILE A 93 3.26 6.00 9.13
C ILE A 93 2.13 5.05 8.74
N ILE A 94 2.45 3.77 8.64
CA ILE A 94 1.57 2.71 8.17
C ILE A 94 1.56 1.61 9.23
N PRO A 95 0.64 1.69 10.21
CA PRO A 95 0.46 0.62 11.19
C PRO A 95 -0.40 -0.48 10.59
N ASP A 96 -0.01 -1.73 10.86
CA ASP A 96 -0.83 -2.90 10.59
C ASP A 96 -0.69 -3.91 11.73
N LEU A 97 -1.77 -4.66 11.98
CA LEU A 97 -1.82 -5.68 13.02
C LEU A 97 -1.88 -7.05 12.36
N TRP A 98 -0.95 -7.91 12.75
CA TRP A 98 -0.89 -9.28 12.28
C TRP A 98 -1.01 -10.27 13.44
N SER A 99 -1.52 -11.46 13.15
CA SER A 99 -1.60 -12.54 14.13
C SER A 99 -1.06 -13.83 13.52
N ASP A 100 -0.02 -14.37 14.15
CA ASP A 100 0.46 -15.71 13.90
C ASP A 100 -0.50 -16.71 14.54
N LYS A 101 -1.37 -17.32 13.73
CA LYS A 101 -2.32 -18.32 14.22
C LYS A 101 -1.66 -19.60 14.73
N HIS A 102 -0.45 -19.91 14.29
CA HIS A 102 0.26 -21.12 14.71
C HIS A 102 0.92 -20.91 16.07
N ARG A 103 1.64 -19.79 16.23
CA ARG A 103 2.31 -19.45 17.49
C ARG A 103 1.40 -18.78 18.52
N LYS A 104 0.21 -18.32 18.10
CA LYS A 104 -0.73 -17.50 18.88
C LYS A 104 -0.10 -16.20 19.39
N ILE A 105 0.75 -15.59 18.55
CA ILE A 105 1.42 -14.32 18.84
C ILE A 105 0.82 -13.26 17.92
N CYS A 106 0.46 -12.10 18.46
CA CYS A 106 0.11 -10.93 17.65
C CYS A 106 1.32 -10.02 17.49
N TYR A 107 1.38 -9.33 16.36
CA TYR A 107 2.43 -8.39 16.05
C TYR A 107 1.83 -7.08 15.57
N ILE A 108 2.52 -5.99 15.88
CA ILE A 108 2.30 -4.71 15.24
C ILE A 108 3.46 -4.43 14.29
N GLY A 109 3.14 -4.27 13.02
CA GLY A 109 4.08 -3.79 12.01
C GLY A 109 3.93 -2.29 11.87
N LEU A 110 5.04 -1.56 11.93
CA LEU A 110 5.08 -0.17 11.50
C LEU A 110 5.99 -0.06 10.27
N SER A 111 5.45 0.47 9.18
CA SER A 111 6.26 0.98 8.07
C SER A 111 6.11 2.49 7.97
N CYS A 112 7.08 3.16 7.38
CA CYS A 112 6.97 4.55 6.99
C CYS A 112 7.13 4.72 5.48
N SER A 113 6.58 5.81 4.96
CA SER A 113 6.69 6.24 3.57
C SER A 113 6.87 7.75 3.51
N PHE A 114 7.82 8.21 2.72
CA PHE A 114 8.08 9.63 2.50
C PHE A 114 8.67 9.90 1.11
N VAL A 115 8.70 11.17 0.71
CA VAL A 115 9.43 11.65 -0.46
C VAL A 115 10.55 12.54 0.04
N ASN A 116 11.80 12.11 -0.14
CA ASN A 116 12.98 12.86 0.33
C ASN A 116 13.17 14.17 -0.46
N ASP A 117 14.13 14.99 -0.04
CA ASP A 117 14.40 16.30 -0.66
C ASP A 117 14.92 16.18 -2.11
N ARG A 118 15.42 15.00 -2.49
CA ARG A 118 15.81 14.66 -3.87
C ARG A 118 14.64 14.14 -4.73
N PHE A 119 13.40 14.23 -4.24
CA PHE A 119 12.19 13.75 -4.90
C PHE A 119 12.23 12.26 -5.23
N GLN A 120 12.75 11.45 -4.30
CA GLN A 120 12.74 10.00 -4.38
C GLN A 120 11.73 9.43 -3.38
N SER A 121 10.92 8.46 -3.83
CA SER A 121 9.99 7.76 -2.95
C SER A 121 10.73 6.73 -2.11
N VAL A 122 10.58 6.83 -0.79
CA VAL A 122 11.22 5.96 0.19
C VAL A 122 10.14 5.28 1.00
N ALA A 123 10.27 3.97 1.19
CA ALA A 123 9.43 3.19 2.08
C ALA A 123 10.32 2.25 2.92
N ILE A 124 10.15 2.28 4.24
CA ILE A 124 10.98 1.53 5.17
C ILE A 124 10.06 0.88 6.21
N ASP A 125 10.22 -0.43 6.38
CA ASP A 125 9.65 -1.19 7.49
C ASP A 125 10.46 -0.88 8.75
N LEU A 126 9.86 -0.20 9.72
CA LEU A 126 10.50 0.29 10.93
C LEU A 126 10.60 -0.80 12.01
N CYS A 127 9.51 -1.51 12.26
CA CYS A 127 9.48 -2.58 13.26
C CYS A 127 8.38 -3.61 12.97
N CYS A 128 8.53 -4.78 13.58
CA CYS A 128 7.53 -5.84 13.63
C CYS A 128 7.51 -6.39 15.06
N GLY A 129 7.04 -5.58 15.99
CA GLY A 129 7.08 -5.88 17.42
C GLY A 129 5.93 -6.78 17.86
N GLU A 130 6.18 -7.61 18.87
CA GLU A 130 5.14 -8.41 19.52
C GLU A 130 4.10 -7.51 20.21
N TYR A 131 2.84 -7.92 20.15
CA TYR A 131 1.67 -7.23 20.69
C TYR A 131 0.83 -8.22 21.51
N ASP A 132 0.46 -7.83 22.73
CA ASP A 132 -0.38 -8.67 23.59
C ASP A 132 -1.84 -8.69 23.08
N GLU A 133 -2.31 -9.86 22.70
CA GLU A 133 -3.66 -10.08 22.17
C GLU A 133 -4.77 -9.86 23.22
N MET A 134 -4.47 -10.00 24.52
CA MET A 134 -5.49 -9.91 25.57
C MET A 134 -6.13 -8.52 25.69
N ASP A 135 -5.44 -7.49 25.23
CA ASP A 135 -5.91 -6.11 25.27
C ASP A 135 -5.87 -5.46 23.89
N LYS A 136 -6.64 -5.99 22.93
CA LYS A 136 -6.85 -5.38 21.60
C LYS A 136 -7.73 -4.11 21.67
N THR A 137 -7.68 -3.32 22.72
CA THR A 137 -8.42 -2.04 22.77
C THR A 137 -7.74 -0.97 21.93
N GLY A 138 -8.48 0.05 21.51
CA GLY A 138 -7.87 1.18 20.79
C GLY A 138 -6.76 1.88 21.58
N LYS A 139 -6.89 1.93 22.92
CA LYS A 139 -5.88 2.48 23.83
C LYS A 139 -4.58 1.69 23.79
N SER A 140 -4.67 0.36 23.81
CA SER A 140 -3.49 -0.50 23.83
C SER A 140 -2.79 -0.55 22.48
N VAL A 141 -3.55 -0.46 21.38
CA VAL A 141 -2.97 -0.20 20.05
C VAL A 141 -2.25 1.16 20.00
N TYR A 142 -2.84 2.24 20.55
CA TYR A 142 -2.19 3.55 20.62
C TYR A 142 -0.86 3.49 21.38
N LEU A 143 -0.84 2.89 22.58
CA LEU A 143 0.36 2.76 23.40
C LEU A 143 1.44 1.93 22.71
N SER A 144 1.03 0.88 21.98
CA SER A 144 1.96 0.06 21.20
C SER A 144 2.59 0.85 20.05
N ILE A 145 1.78 1.58 19.26
CA ILE A 145 2.28 2.47 18.20
C ILE A 145 3.26 3.50 18.79
N ARG A 146 2.88 4.16 19.89
CA ARG A 146 3.73 5.15 20.57
C ARG A 146 5.06 4.58 21.02
N LYS A 147 5.05 3.40 21.66
CA LYS A 147 6.27 2.70 22.10
C LYS A 147 7.22 2.46 20.93
N GLN A 148 6.69 1.96 19.82
CA GLN A 148 7.48 1.66 18.63
C GLN A 148 8.02 2.95 17.98
N LEU A 149 7.22 4.02 17.90
CA LEU A 149 7.67 5.31 17.39
C LEU A 149 8.72 5.99 18.28
N THR A 150 8.72 5.73 19.59
CA THR A 150 9.72 6.24 20.53
C THR A 150 11.12 5.74 20.18
N MET A 151 11.25 4.51 19.65
CA MET A 151 12.53 3.96 19.20
C MET A 151 13.14 4.74 18.01
N PHE A 152 12.34 5.58 17.36
CA PHE A 152 12.75 6.44 16.25
C PHE A 152 12.68 7.94 16.57
N GLY A 153 12.46 8.31 17.85
CA GLY A 153 12.34 9.72 18.26
C GLY A 153 11.13 10.44 17.68
N LEU A 154 10.02 9.71 17.44
CA LEU A 154 8.81 10.22 16.79
C LEU A 154 7.62 10.40 17.74
N GLU A 155 7.79 10.17 19.04
CA GLU A 155 6.74 10.25 20.06
C GLU A 155 6.14 11.65 20.18
N TYR A 156 6.96 12.70 20.09
CA TYR A 156 6.48 14.08 20.11
C TYR A 156 5.53 14.37 18.93
N TYR A 157 5.91 13.95 17.72
CA TYR A 157 5.08 14.15 16.53
C TYR A 157 3.80 13.33 16.57
N PHE A 158 3.86 12.13 17.15
CA PHE A 158 2.69 11.30 17.38
C PHE A 158 1.73 11.97 18.37
N ASP A 159 2.19 12.27 19.58
CA ASP A 159 1.36 12.83 20.65
C ASP A 159 0.75 14.20 20.25
N ASN A 160 1.45 14.97 19.41
CA ASN A 160 0.97 16.26 18.88
C ASN A 160 0.25 16.16 17.52
N LYS A 161 -0.09 14.96 17.05
CA LYS A 161 -0.86 14.73 15.81
C LYS A 161 -0.24 15.32 14.55
N LYS A 162 1.10 15.42 14.50
CA LYS A 162 1.87 15.96 13.38
C LYS A 162 2.23 14.92 12.31
N LEU A 163 1.93 13.64 12.54
CA LEU A 163 2.19 12.55 11.60
C LEU A 163 1.00 12.25 10.70
N LEU A 164 1.27 11.93 9.44
CA LEU A 164 0.30 11.37 8.51
C LEU A 164 0.20 9.85 8.72
N PHE A 165 -1.00 9.29 8.60
CA PHE A 165 -1.24 7.87 8.72
C PHE A 165 -1.96 7.30 7.50
N MET A 166 -1.53 6.11 7.08
CA MET A 166 -2.25 5.26 6.12
C MET A 166 -2.54 3.93 6.81
N SER A 167 -3.81 3.58 6.97
CA SER A 167 -4.16 2.31 7.62
C SER A 167 -5.46 1.71 7.10
N ASP A 168 -5.78 0.50 7.55
CA ASP A 168 -7.07 -0.11 7.29
C ASP A 168 -8.19 0.54 8.12
N ARG A 169 -9.40 -0.04 8.06
CA ARG A 169 -10.55 0.45 8.84
C ARG A 169 -10.85 -0.43 10.06
N GLY A 170 -9.84 -1.12 10.60
CA GLY A 170 -9.95 -1.88 11.83
C GLY A 170 -10.43 -0.98 12.96
N SER A 171 -11.47 -1.41 13.67
CA SER A 171 -12.12 -0.60 14.73
C SER A 171 -11.14 -0.15 15.81
N ASN A 172 -10.16 -1.00 16.13
CA ASN A 172 -9.16 -0.70 17.16
C ASN A 172 -8.13 0.33 16.67
N ILE A 173 -7.69 0.24 15.41
CA ILE A 173 -6.81 1.25 14.81
C ILE A 173 -7.53 2.59 14.66
N ILE A 174 -8.79 2.59 14.25
CA ILE A 174 -9.59 3.83 14.15
C ILE A 174 -9.66 4.54 15.49
N LYS A 175 -9.92 3.79 16.58
CA LYS A 175 -9.93 4.33 17.94
C LYS A 175 -8.54 4.78 18.41
N ALA A 176 -7.49 4.04 18.04
CA ALA A 176 -6.13 4.40 18.39
C ALA A 176 -5.69 5.71 17.72
N LEU A 177 -6.03 5.91 16.45
CA LEU A 177 -5.61 7.07 15.66
C LEU A 177 -6.68 8.18 15.62
N GLU A 178 -7.52 8.25 16.65
CA GLU A 178 -8.54 9.28 16.75
C GLU A 178 -7.89 10.67 16.85
N GLY A 179 -8.35 11.62 16.03
CA GLY A 179 -7.77 12.96 15.92
C GLY A 179 -6.47 13.08 15.12
N HIS A 180 -5.78 11.99 14.77
CA HIS A 180 -4.63 12.04 13.86
C HIS A 180 -5.06 12.27 12.40
N ASP A 181 -4.17 12.71 11.52
CA ASP A 181 -4.46 12.76 10.07
C ASP A 181 -4.33 11.36 9.46
N VAL A 182 -5.46 10.69 9.21
CA VAL A 182 -5.51 9.30 8.73
C VAL A 182 -6.22 9.21 7.40
N LEU A 183 -5.55 8.62 6.40
CA LEU A 183 -6.17 8.09 5.20
C LEU A 183 -6.36 6.58 5.31
N PHE A 184 -7.42 6.09 4.64
CA PHE A 184 -7.79 4.69 4.69
C PHE A 184 -7.41 3.94 3.42
N CYS A 185 -6.80 2.78 3.60
CA CYS A 185 -6.27 1.91 2.55
C CYS A 185 -7.30 1.62 1.47
N PHE A 186 -6.96 1.97 0.23
CA PHE A 186 -7.78 1.75 -0.95
C PHE A 186 -8.13 0.27 -1.12
N GLY A 187 -7.12 -0.59 -1.08
CA GLY A 187 -7.28 -2.03 -1.31
C GLY A 187 -8.16 -2.72 -0.28
N HIS A 188 -7.99 -2.38 1.00
CA HIS A 188 -8.85 -2.90 2.07
C HIS A 188 -10.32 -2.50 1.88
N ARG A 189 -10.57 -1.25 1.47
CA ARG A 189 -11.94 -0.77 1.20
C ARG A 189 -12.59 -1.46 0.01
N ILE A 190 -11.84 -1.67 -1.08
CA ILE A 190 -12.31 -2.45 -2.23
C ILE A 190 -12.63 -3.88 -1.82
N ASN A 191 -11.76 -4.53 -1.04
CA ASN A 191 -12.02 -5.88 -0.53
C ASN A 191 -13.32 -5.93 0.29
N ASN A 192 -13.54 -4.97 1.20
CA ASN A 192 -14.77 -4.92 1.99
C ASN A 192 -16.02 -4.76 1.11
N VAL A 193 -15.95 -3.93 0.06
CA VAL A 193 -17.05 -3.78 -0.91
C VAL A 193 -17.33 -5.11 -1.61
N LEU A 194 -16.31 -5.79 -2.13
CA LEU A 194 -16.48 -7.07 -2.82
C LEU A 194 -17.01 -8.15 -1.87
N GLN A 195 -16.51 -8.22 -0.63
CA GLN A 195 -17.03 -9.17 0.36
C GLN A 195 -18.53 -8.95 0.64
N ARG A 196 -18.97 -7.69 0.78
CA ARG A 196 -20.40 -7.38 0.97
C ARG A 196 -21.23 -7.65 -0.27
N ALA A 197 -20.66 -7.47 -1.45
CA ALA A 197 -21.33 -7.76 -2.72
C ALA A 197 -21.58 -9.26 -2.92
N PHE A 198 -20.60 -10.11 -2.58
CA PHE A 198 -20.67 -11.56 -2.84
C PHE A 198 -21.18 -12.42 -1.68
N TYR A 199 -21.11 -11.95 -0.42
CA TYR A 199 -21.32 -12.83 0.74
C TYR A 199 -22.35 -12.36 1.78
N GLN A 200 -22.81 -11.10 1.76
CA GLN A 200 -23.81 -10.63 2.71
C GLN A 200 -25.20 -10.69 2.09
N THR A 201 -26.08 -11.57 2.54
CA THR A 201 -27.49 -11.48 2.14
C THR A 201 -28.19 -10.39 2.96
N GLY A 202 -29.24 -9.77 2.40
CA GLY A 202 -30.13 -8.89 3.18
C GLY A 202 -30.67 -9.57 4.45
N PRO A 203 -31.20 -8.81 5.42
CA PRO A 203 -31.84 -9.39 6.60
C PRO A 203 -32.88 -10.42 6.15
N LYS A 204 -32.83 -11.61 6.75
CA LYS A 204 -33.86 -12.64 6.54
C LYS A 204 -35.18 -12.00 6.96
N GLN A 205 -36.15 -11.88 6.05
CA GLN A 205 -37.53 -11.67 6.45
C GLN A 205 -37.86 -12.79 7.43
N ASP A 206 -38.27 -12.42 8.65
CA ASP A 206 -38.67 -13.37 9.66
C ASP A 206 -39.67 -14.34 9.05
N LYS A 207 -39.26 -15.60 8.93
CA LYS A 207 -40.21 -16.67 8.67
C LYS A 207 -41.11 -16.69 9.90
N GLN A 208 -42.36 -16.31 9.68
CA GLN A 208 -43.45 -16.50 10.63
C GLN A 208 -43.33 -17.87 11.30
N ALA A 209 -43.57 -17.84 12.60
CA ALA A 209 -43.56 -18.93 13.55
C ALA A 209 -43.87 -20.30 12.93
N ASN A 210 -42.92 -21.22 13.06
CA ASN A 210 -43.27 -22.62 13.29
C ASN A 210 -42.36 -23.17 14.39
N ASN A 211 -43.00 -23.51 15.50
CA ASN A 211 -42.42 -24.02 16.73
C ASN A 211 -41.61 -25.31 16.47
N GLY A 212 -40.43 -25.41 17.07
CA GLY A 212 -39.68 -26.67 17.15
C GLY A 212 -38.22 -26.54 17.52
N LEU A 213 -37.94 -26.47 18.82
CA LEU A 213 -36.67 -26.73 19.52
C LEU A 213 -35.52 -25.72 19.32
N ALA A 214 -35.44 -24.83 20.30
CA ALA A 214 -34.38 -23.87 20.52
C ALA A 214 -33.11 -24.50 21.12
N VAL A 215 -31.94 -24.07 20.63
CA VAL A 215 -30.73 -23.94 21.45
C VAL A 215 -30.17 -22.53 21.22
N THR A 216 -30.37 -21.67 22.20
CA THR A 216 -29.84 -20.30 22.28
C THR A 216 -28.33 -20.29 22.52
N PRO A 217 -27.64 -19.21 22.11
CA PRO A 217 -26.78 -18.54 23.09
C PRO A 217 -27.20 -17.09 23.32
N VAL A 218 -27.30 -16.79 24.60
CA VAL A 218 -27.68 -15.53 25.24
C VAL A 218 -26.65 -14.43 25.00
N LYS A 219 -27.12 -13.23 24.63
CA LYS A 219 -26.54 -11.94 25.06
C LYS A 219 -27.68 -10.92 25.27
N ARG A 220 -28.06 -10.69 26.53
CA ARG A 220 -28.62 -9.43 27.07
C ARG A 220 -27.64 -8.98 28.17
N ARG A 221 -27.48 -7.72 28.57
CA ARG A 221 -28.29 -6.48 28.53
C ARG A 221 -27.27 -5.31 28.65
N ILE A 222 -27.59 -4.02 28.50
CA ILE A 222 -28.33 -3.17 29.44
C ILE A 222 -28.88 -1.94 28.68
N ASP A 223 -30.00 -1.47 29.21
CA ASP A 223 -30.96 -0.46 28.74
C ASP A 223 -30.41 0.98 28.65
N ILE A 224 -30.89 1.74 27.66
CA ILE A 224 -30.75 3.20 27.57
C ILE A 224 -32.14 3.77 27.84
N GLN A 225 -32.27 4.53 28.92
CA GLN A 225 -33.36 5.49 29.11
C GLN A 225 -32.73 6.84 29.47
N ASP A 226 -33.36 7.86 28.89
CA ASP A 226 -33.24 9.30 29.13
C ASP A 226 -32.03 10.01 28.52
N ILE A 227 -32.31 10.82 27.50
CA ILE A 227 -31.91 12.24 27.34
C ILE A 227 -32.77 12.80 26.19
N SER A 228 -33.71 13.67 26.54
CA SER A 228 -34.23 14.72 25.64
C SER A 228 -33.13 15.76 25.44
N ASP A 229 -33.08 16.41 24.29
CA ASP A 229 -33.14 17.87 24.20
C ASP A 229 -33.13 18.31 22.73
N GLU A 230 -33.95 19.32 22.47
CA GLU A 230 -34.17 20.01 21.22
C GLU A 230 -32.99 20.96 20.88
N GLU A 231 -33.05 21.44 19.63
CA GLU A 231 -32.52 22.70 19.12
C GLU A 231 -31.21 22.75 18.30
N LEU A 232 -31.45 23.02 17.01
CA LEU A 232 -31.01 24.20 16.22
C LEU A 232 -29.68 24.19 15.45
N ASP A 233 -29.86 24.39 14.13
CA ASP A 233 -29.07 25.13 13.15
C ASP A 233 -27.54 24.98 13.09
N SER A 234 -27.08 24.33 12.01
CA SER A 234 -26.38 25.03 10.92
C SER A 234 -26.04 24.04 9.81
N ASP A 235 -26.77 24.17 8.70
CA ASP A 235 -26.30 23.69 7.39
C ASP A 235 -24.92 24.30 7.08
N VAL A 236 -24.13 23.58 6.27
CA VAL A 236 -22.73 23.87 5.85
C VAL A 236 -21.65 23.07 6.58
N GLU A 237 -21.76 21.72 6.70
CA GLU A 237 -20.58 20.87 6.93
C GLU A 237 -20.81 19.35 6.74
N ASP A 238 -21.07 18.85 5.52
CA ASP A 238 -21.48 17.41 5.43
C ASP A 238 -21.02 16.53 4.26
N ILE A 239 -19.85 16.80 3.64
CA ILE A 239 -19.30 15.88 2.61
C ILE A 239 -18.02 15.14 3.08
N TYR A 240 -17.36 15.61 4.13
CA TYR A 240 -16.03 15.10 4.54
C TYR A 240 -15.95 14.48 5.95
N LYS A 241 -17.07 14.32 6.67
CA LYS A 241 -17.06 13.71 8.01
C LYS A 241 -16.61 12.24 7.95
N ARG A 242 -15.80 11.84 8.94
CA ARG A 242 -15.44 10.43 9.20
C ARG A 242 -16.72 9.62 9.49
N PRO A 243 -16.79 8.32 9.14
CA PRO A 243 -18.05 7.59 9.22
C PRO A 243 -18.56 7.48 10.66
N SER A 244 -19.83 7.84 10.88
CA SER A 244 -20.56 7.44 12.08
C SER A 244 -21.04 5.98 11.93
N PRO A 245 -21.31 5.27 13.04
CA PRO A 245 -21.83 3.89 13.03
C PRO A 245 -23.13 3.71 12.21
N SER A 246 -23.88 4.79 11.99
CA SER A 246 -25.18 4.80 11.28
C SER A 246 -25.12 4.33 9.83
N ARG A 247 -24.03 4.56 9.08
CA ARG A 247 -24.00 4.27 7.63
C ARG A 247 -23.71 2.81 7.28
N HIS A 248 -23.20 2.02 8.23
CA HIS A 248 -23.20 0.56 8.05
C HIS A 248 -24.61 -0.01 8.04
N HIS A 249 -25.51 0.57 8.83
CA HIS A 249 -26.93 0.26 8.79
C HIS A 249 -27.54 0.67 7.44
N GLU A 250 -27.21 1.84 6.89
CA GLU A 250 -27.66 2.27 5.55
C GLU A 250 -27.23 1.30 4.44
N ALA A 251 -25.96 0.87 4.43
CA ALA A 251 -25.49 -0.13 3.47
C ALA A 251 -26.28 -1.43 3.60
N THR A 252 -26.55 -1.90 4.83
CA THR A 252 -27.38 -3.09 5.08
C THR A 252 -28.83 -2.89 4.62
N ILE A 253 -29.41 -1.71 4.83
CA ILE A 253 -30.75 -1.35 4.33
C ILE A 253 -30.78 -1.37 2.81
N ILE A 254 -29.79 -0.79 2.13
CA ILE A 254 -29.74 -0.78 0.66
C ILE A 254 -29.57 -2.19 0.11
N LEU A 255 -28.73 -3.01 0.74
CA LEU A 255 -28.61 -4.43 0.41
C LEU A 255 -29.92 -5.21 0.58
N SER A 256 -30.79 -4.80 1.52
CA SER A 256 -32.12 -5.39 1.71
C SER A 256 -33.14 -5.03 0.63
N LYS A 257 -32.90 -3.92 -0.09
CA LYS A 257 -33.78 -3.39 -1.15
C LYS A 257 -33.41 -3.88 -2.55
N LEU A 258 -32.25 -4.53 -2.70
CA LEU A 258 -31.82 -5.10 -3.98
C LEU A 258 -32.56 -6.41 -4.30
N PRO A 259 -32.70 -6.78 -5.59
CA PRO A 259 -33.27 -8.05 -5.99
C PRO A 259 -32.61 -9.23 -5.28
N SER A 260 -33.33 -10.35 -5.12
CA SER A 260 -32.72 -11.57 -4.57
C SER A 260 -31.52 -11.98 -5.42
N GLU A 261 -30.39 -12.26 -4.76
CA GLU A 261 -29.13 -12.59 -5.43
C GLU A 261 -29.32 -13.74 -6.44
N PRO A 262 -28.66 -13.69 -7.61
CA PRO A 262 -28.76 -14.74 -8.62
C PRO A 262 -28.18 -16.04 -8.05
N LYS A 263 -29.08 -16.92 -7.59
CA LYS A 263 -28.75 -18.19 -6.91
C LYS A 263 -27.81 -19.06 -7.73
N GLU A 264 -27.90 -18.98 -9.06
CA GLU A 264 -27.04 -19.69 -10.00
C GLU A 264 -25.57 -19.26 -9.90
N LEU A 265 -25.27 -17.96 -9.98
CA LEU A 265 -23.89 -17.46 -9.91
C LEU A 265 -23.27 -17.57 -8.52
N LEU A 266 -24.08 -17.43 -7.46
CA LEU A 266 -23.61 -17.80 -6.12
C LEU A 266 -23.29 -19.29 -6.03
N GLY A 267 -24.09 -20.13 -6.70
CA GLY A 267 -23.81 -21.54 -6.93
C GLY A 267 -22.42 -21.75 -7.53
N VAL A 268 -22.07 -21.01 -8.59
CA VAL A 268 -20.73 -21.05 -9.21
C VAL A 268 -19.64 -20.76 -8.17
N ILE A 269 -19.75 -19.68 -7.39
CA ILE A 269 -18.75 -19.31 -6.38
C ILE A 269 -18.61 -20.39 -5.29
N VAL A 270 -19.73 -20.86 -4.73
CA VAL A 270 -19.77 -21.83 -3.64
C VAL A 270 -19.22 -23.19 -4.09
N VAL A 271 -19.59 -23.62 -5.29
CA VAL A 271 -19.15 -24.91 -5.85
C VAL A 271 -17.68 -24.85 -6.24
N SER A 272 -17.20 -23.74 -6.83
CA SER A 272 -15.77 -23.55 -7.10
C SER A 272 -14.94 -23.59 -5.81
N LYS A 273 -15.38 -22.95 -4.72
CA LYS A 273 -14.71 -23.07 -3.41
C LYS A 273 -14.67 -24.50 -2.89
N SER A 274 -15.79 -25.21 -3.02
CA SER A 274 -15.89 -26.61 -2.59
C SER A 274 -14.99 -27.53 -3.41
N LEU A 275 -14.89 -27.27 -4.73
CA LEU A 275 -14.00 -27.97 -5.64
C LEU A 275 -12.54 -27.83 -5.22
N VAL A 276 -12.07 -26.60 -5.04
CA VAL A 276 -10.67 -26.37 -4.63
C VAL A 276 -10.39 -27.02 -3.27
N LYS A 277 -11.32 -26.94 -2.32
CA LYS A 277 -11.17 -27.63 -1.02
C LYS A 277 -11.05 -29.15 -1.20
N TYR A 278 -11.91 -29.75 -2.02
CA TYR A 278 -11.89 -31.18 -2.30
C TYR A 278 -10.56 -31.61 -2.94
N VAL A 279 -10.17 -30.96 -4.03
CA VAL A 279 -8.94 -31.25 -4.79
C VAL A 279 -7.68 -31.15 -3.92
N LYS A 280 -7.64 -30.19 -2.98
CA LYS A 280 -6.55 -30.08 -2.02
C LYS A 280 -6.55 -31.18 -0.97
N LEU A 281 -7.72 -31.53 -0.43
CA LEU A 281 -7.85 -32.60 0.58
C LEU A 281 -7.50 -33.98 0.03
N THR A 282 -7.77 -34.22 -1.25
CA THR A 282 -7.50 -35.51 -1.91
C THR A 282 -6.11 -35.59 -2.54
N GLY A 283 -5.30 -34.53 -2.48
CA GLY A 283 -3.97 -34.47 -3.12
C GLY A 283 -4.00 -34.34 -4.65
N LEU A 284 -5.18 -34.28 -5.27
CA LEU A 284 -5.36 -34.17 -6.72
C LEU A 284 -4.83 -32.86 -7.31
N ASN A 285 -4.56 -31.85 -6.47
CA ASN A 285 -4.08 -30.56 -6.95
C ASN A 285 -2.74 -30.66 -7.69
N LYS A 286 -1.88 -31.59 -7.26
CA LYS A 286 -0.59 -31.85 -7.90
C LYS A 286 -0.79 -32.53 -9.26
N GLU A 287 -1.66 -33.53 -9.34
CA GLU A 287 -2.01 -34.24 -10.59
C GLU A 287 -2.56 -33.26 -11.65
N ILE A 288 -3.42 -32.32 -11.24
CA ILE A 288 -3.96 -31.26 -12.12
C ILE A 288 -2.84 -30.29 -12.56
N GLN A 289 -1.97 -29.88 -11.64
CA GLN A 289 -0.86 -29.00 -11.95
C GLN A 289 0.13 -29.65 -12.93
N ASP A 290 0.47 -30.93 -12.71
CA ASP A 290 1.41 -31.67 -13.55
C ASP A 290 0.82 -31.92 -14.95
N SER A 291 -0.50 -32.12 -15.06
CA SER A 291 -1.18 -32.42 -16.33
C SER A 291 -1.58 -31.18 -17.13
N HIS A 292 -1.89 -30.05 -16.48
CA HIS A 292 -2.47 -28.85 -17.11
C HIS A 292 -1.67 -27.56 -16.82
N GLY A 293 -0.59 -27.62 -16.04
CA GLY A 293 0.26 -26.47 -15.72
C GLY A 293 -0.35 -25.44 -14.75
N VAL A 294 -1.63 -25.59 -14.35
CA VAL A 294 -2.33 -24.65 -13.47
C VAL A 294 -2.80 -25.36 -12.21
N ALA A 295 -2.25 -24.98 -11.06
CA ALA A 295 -2.72 -25.46 -9.77
C ALA A 295 -3.98 -24.69 -9.32
N LEU A 296 -4.96 -25.40 -8.76
CA LEU A 296 -6.14 -24.75 -8.19
C LEU A 296 -5.78 -23.94 -6.94
N GLN A 297 -6.21 -22.68 -6.94
CA GLN A 297 -5.86 -21.70 -5.91
C GLN A 297 -6.99 -21.55 -4.91
N GLN A 298 -6.64 -21.62 -3.62
CA GLN A 298 -7.63 -21.45 -2.55
C GLN A 298 -7.86 -19.98 -2.26
N SER A 299 -9.13 -19.58 -2.15
CA SER A 299 -9.48 -18.23 -1.69
C SER A 299 -9.28 -18.13 -0.18
N ASN A 300 -8.53 -17.12 0.26
CA ASN A 300 -8.52 -16.65 1.62
C ASN A 300 -9.36 -15.37 1.70
N ILE A 301 -10.46 -15.40 2.45
CA ILE A 301 -11.40 -14.27 2.53
C ILE A 301 -10.71 -12.97 3.00
N THR A 302 -9.65 -13.07 3.81
CA THR A 302 -8.87 -11.91 4.30
C THR A 302 -7.84 -11.38 3.29
N ARG A 303 -7.58 -12.11 2.18
CA ARG A 303 -6.66 -11.69 1.12
C ARG A 303 -7.44 -11.17 -0.09
N TRP A 304 -7.12 -9.93 -0.47
CA TRP A 304 -8.00 -8.98 -1.16
C TRP A 304 -8.58 -9.43 -2.51
N LEU A 305 -7.94 -10.38 -3.19
CA LEU A 305 -8.34 -10.87 -4.53
C LEU A 305 -8.25 -12.39 -4.67
N SER A 306 -8.17 -13.10 -3.56
CA SER A 306 -8.02 -14.56 -3.58
C SER A 306 -9.23 -15.28 -4.21
N LEU A 307 -10.41 -14.62 -4.22
CA LEU A 307 -11.57 -15.08 -4.98
C LEU A 307 -11.31 -15.02 -6.49
N SER A 308 -10.74 -13.93 -6.98
CA SER A 308 -10.37 -13.79 -8.40
C SER A 308 -9.38 -14.88 -8.81
N SER A 309 -8.33 -15.09 -8.00
CA SER A 309 -7.35 -16.16 -8.19
C SER A 309 -8.00 -17.55 -8.22
N LEU A 310 -8.91 -17.82 -7.28
CA LEU A 310 -9.64 -19.09 -7.23
C LEU A 310 -10.48 -19.29 -8.49
N LEU A 311 -11.32 -18.32 -8.86
CA LEU A 311 -12.21 -18.44 -10.00
C LEU A 311 -11.44 -18.58 -11.31
N LYS A 312 -10.34 -17.82 -11.49
CA LYS A 312 -9.44 -17.98 -12.64
C LYS A 312 -8.83 -19.37 -12.72
N SER A 313 -8.29 -19.88 -11.62
CA SER A 313 -7.70 -21.23 -11.60
C SER A 313 -8.73 -22.31 -11.92
N VAL A 314 -9.99 -22.13 -11.48
CA VAL A 314 -11.08 -23.05 -11.81
C VAL A 314 -11.47 -22.92 -13.27
N GLU A 315 -11.66 -21.70 -13.79
CA GLU A 315 -12.03 -21.45 -15.18
C GLU A 315 -11.03 -22.09 -16.15
N SER A 316 -9.74 -21.90 -15.90
CA SER A 316 -8.69 -22.44 -16.77
C SER A 316 -8.54 -23.96 -16.69
N SER A 317 -9.06 -24.63 -15.65
CA SER A 317 -8.86 -26.07 -15.43
C SER A 317 -10.15 -26.89 -15.39
N ILE A 318 -11.33 -26.28 -15.48
CA ILE A 318 -12.62 -26.93 -15.19
C ILE A 318 -12.92 -28.14 -16.08
N GLU A 319 -12.64 -28.06 -17.38
CA GLU A 319 -12.89 -29.18 -18.31
C GLU A 319 -11.95 -30.36 -18.03
N HIS A 320 -10.68 -30.08 -17.72
CA HIS A 320 -9.73 -31.11 -17.32
C HIS A 320 -10.11 -31.76 -15.99
N VAL A 321 -10.55 -30.96 -15.02
CA VAL A 321 -11.04 -31.46 -13.73
C VAL A 321 -12.29 -32.33 -13.91
N ARG A 322 -13.21 -31.98 -14.83
CA ARG A 322 -14.35 -32.82 -15.19
C ARG A 322 -13.91 -34.16 -15.77
N ALA A 323 -12.96 -34.15 -16.70
CA ALA A 323 -12.40 -35.37 -17.29
C ALA A 323 -11.72 -36.26 -16.22
N LEU A 324 -10.86 -35.68 -15.39
CA LEU A 324 -10.14 -36.41 -14.34
C LEU A 324 -11.09 -37.02 -13.30
N LEU A 325 -12.12 -36.29 -12.87
CA LEU A 325 -13.09 -36.84 -11.89
C LEU A 325 -14.03 -37.87 -12.52
N SER A 326 -14.21 -37.86 -13.85
CA SER A 326 -14.99 -38.87 -14.55
C SER A 326 -14.31 -40.25 -14.56
N THR A 327 -12.98 -40.30 -14.50
CA THR A 327 -12.19 -41.55 -14.54
C THR A 327 -11.97 -42.19 -13.16
N LYS A 328 -12.17 -41.45 -12.05
CA LYS A 328 -12.00 -41.97 -10.68
C LYS A 328 -13.23 -42.79 -10.21
N SER A 329 -13.04 -43.66 -9.22
CA SER A 329 -14.06 -44.61 -8.75
C SER A 329 -15.25 -43.95 -8.03
N SER A 330 -16.37 -44.66 -7.93
CA SER A 330 -17.62 -44.17 -7.33
C SER A 330 -17.50 -43.73 -5.86
N ALA A 331 -16.48 -44.19 -5.12
CA ALA A 331 -16.19 -43.77 -3.74
C ALA A 331 -15.50 -42.38 -3.64
N GLN A 332 -14.91 -41.89 -4.74
CA GLN A 332 -14.36 -40.55 -4.91
C GLN A 332 -15.25 -39.64 -5.77
N LYS A 333 -16.29 -40.20 -6.41
CA LYS A 333 -17.31 -39.43 -7.13
C LYS A 333 -18.35 -38.89 -6.15
N GLN A 334 -18.72 -37.62 -6.35
CA GLN A 334 -19.82 -36.90 -5.68
C GLN A 334 -19.58 -36.40 -4.24
N LYS A 335 -18.58 -35.53 -4.05
CA LYS A 335 -18.69 -34.48 -3.01
C LYS A 335 -18.97 -33.08 -3.55
N VAL A 336 -18.75 -32.86 -4.85
CA VAL A 336 -18.91 -31.55 -5.51
C VAL A 336 -19.71 -31.70 -6.81
N ASN A 337 -20.84 -31.01 -6.91
CA ASN A 337 -21.70 -31.04 -8.10
C ASN A 337 -21.20 -30.02 -9.14
N LEU A 338 -20.30 -30.45 -10.04
CA LEU A 338 -19.68 -29.60 -11.05
C LEU A 338 -20.66 -29.03 -12.09
N ASN A 339 -21.85 -29.63 -12.25
CA ASN A 339 -22.87 -29.13 -13.19
C ASN A 339 -23.45 -27.79 -12.75
N LYS A 340 -23.28 -27.43 -11.46
CA LYS A 340 -23.63 -26.10 -10.94
C LYS A 340 -22.61 -25.01 -11.29
N ILE A 341 -21.49 -25.36 -11.91
CA ILE A 341 -20.53 -24.39 -12.45
C ILE A 341 -20.95 -24.07 -13.89
N HIS A 342 -21.78 -23.05 -14.06
CA HIS A 342 -22.10 -22.49 -15.36
C HIS A 342 -20.87 -21.78 -15.95
N ILE A 343 -20.39 -22.23 -17.12
CA ILE A 343 -19.13 -21.75 -17.71
C ILE A 343 -19.23 -20.28 -18.14
N GLY A 344 -20.33 -19.88 -18.77
CA GLY A 344 -20.55 -18.47 -19.14
C GLY A 344 -20.53 -17.54 -17.93
N GLY A 345 -21.23 -17.95 -16.86
CA GLY A 345 -21.25 -17.21 -15.59
C GLY A 345 -19.89 -17.16 -14.89
N LEU A 346 -19.12 -18.26 -14.93
CA LEU A 346 -17.76 -18.30 -14.40
C LEU A 346 -16.82 -17.35 -15.16
N LYS A 347 -16.86 -17.37 -16.50
CA LYS A 347 -16.04 -16.50 -17.36
C LYS A 347 -16.33 -15.02 -17.11
N ASP A 348 -17.60 -14.63 -17.04
CA ASP A 348 -17.98 -13.23 -16.80
C ASP A 348 -17.64 -12.79 -15.37
N LEU A 349 -17.79 -13.65 -14.36
CA LEU A 349 -17.28 -13.36 -13.00
C LEU A 349 -15.75 -13.18 -12.96
N VAL A 350 -15.01 -13.95 -13.76
CA VAL A 350 -13.56 -13.79 -13.90
C VAL A 350 -13.23 -12.44 -14.54
N ILE A 351 -13.91 -12.06 -15.63
CA ILE A 351 -13.74 -10.75 -16.28
C ILE A 351 -14.05 -9.61 -15.31
N LEU A 352 -15.16 -9.72 -14.57
CA LEU A 352 -15.56 -8.74 -13.56
C LEU A 352 -14.45 -8.52 -12.52
N LEU A 353 -13.89 -9.59 -11.96
CA LEU A 353 -12.88 -9.49 -10.91
C LEU A 353 -11.48 -9.16 -11.44
N ASP A 354 -11.19 -9.44 -12.71
CA ASP A 354 -9.87 -9.17 -13.30
C ASP A 354 -9.55 -7.68 -13.34
N THR A 355 -10.52 -6.85 -13.76
CA THR A 355 -10.33 -5.39 -13.75
C THR A 355 -10.04 -4.84 -12.36
N PHE A 356 -10.66 -5.41 -11.31
CA PHE A 356 -10.32 -5.07 -9.92
C PHE A 356 -8.90 -5.53 -9.57
N GLN A 357 -8.49 -6.71 -10.03
CA GLN A 357 -7.14 -7.22 -9.82
C GLN A 357 -6.08 -6.34 -10.49
N GLU A 358 -6.30 -5.89 -11.72
CA GLU A 358 -5.42 -4.95 -12.42
C GLU A 358 -5.28 -3.63 -11.67
N VAL A 359 -6.40 -3.03 -11.29
CA VAL A 359 -6.43 -1.74 -10.58
C VAL A 359 -5.67 -1.83 -9.25
N ILE A 360 -5.91 -2.89 -8.48
CA ILE A 360 -5.23 -3.08 -7.20
C ILE A 360 -3.73 -3.29 -7.39
N LYS A 361 -3.30 -4.15 -8.33
CA LYS A 361 -1.87 -4.34 -8.65
C LYS A 361 -1.20 -3.03 -9.03
N MET A 362 -1.89 -2.20 -9.82
CA MET A 362 -1.40 -0.91 -10.26
C MET A 362 -1.19 0.06 -9.08
N ILE A 363 -2.13 0.13 -8.13
CA ILE A 363 -2.07 1.03 -6.97
C ILE A 363 -1.12 0.51 -5.86
N GLN A 364 -0.91 -0.81 -5.77
CA GLN A 364 -0.02 -1.41 -4.77
C GLN A 364 1.47 -1.33 -5.12
N THR A 365 1.80 -0.75 -6.27
CA THR A 365 3.19 -0.60 -6.68
C THR A 365 3.99 0.18 -5.63
N GLY A 366 5.18 -0.32 -5.31
CA GLY A 366 6.06 0.24 -4.26
C GLY A 366 7.29 0.96 -4.82
N ASP A 367 7.24 1.34 -6.10
CA ASP A 367 8.33 1.98 -6.85
C ASP A 367 8.09 3.48 -7.11
N ARG A 368 6.87 3.96 -6.91
CA ARG A 368 6.45 5.33 -7.21
C ARG A 368 5.25 5.74 -6.34
N PRO A 369 4.93 7.04 -6.25
CA PRO A 369 3.73 7.51 -5.56
C PRO A 369 2.44 6.93 -6.17
N THR A 370 1.42 6.67 -5.36
CA THR A 370 0.18 6.02 -5.84
C THR A 370 -1.12 6.73 -5.43
N LEU A 371 -1.07 7.71 -4.51
CA LEU A 371 -2.29 8.38 -4.02
C LEU A 371 -3.12 9.03 -5.13
N HIS A 372 -2.44 9.65 -6.11
CA HIS A 372 -3.06 10.31 -7.25
C HIS A 372 -3.85 9.37 -8.17
N MET A 373 -3.57 8.07 -8.09
CA MET A 373 -4.21 7.05 -8.93
C MET A 373 -5.57 6.65 -8.38
N VAL A 374 -5.86 6.86 -7.09
CA VAL A 374 -7.08 6.39 -6.42
C VAL A 374 -8.34 6.84 -7.15
N TYR A 375 -8.44 8.11 -7.54
CA TYR A 375 -9.63 8.60 -8.23
C TYR A 375 -9.75 8.02 -9.65
N VAL A 376 -8.65 8.03 -10.40
CA VAL A 376 -8.59 7.48 -11.77
C VAL A 376 -9.00 6.01 -11.77
N SER A 377 -8.51 5.26 -10.79
CA SER A 377 -8.85 3.87 -10.57
C SER A 377 -10.32 3.64 -10.21
N LEU A 378 -10.91 4.46 -9.32
CA LEU A 378 -12.36 4.37 -9.07
C LEU A 378 -13.18 4.69 -10.30
N ASN A 379 -12.76 5.65 -11.12
CA ASN A 379 -13.44 5.97 -12.37
C ASN A 379 -13.36 4.79 -13.35
N LYS A 380 -12.18 4.17 -13.50
CA LYS A 380 -12.00 2.93 -14.29
C LYS A 380 -12.93 1.83 -13.78
N LEU A 381 -12.99 1.60 -12.47
CA LEU A 381 -13.90 0.61 -11.88
C LEU A 381 -15.38 0.93 -12.13
N LYS A 382 -15.79 2.20 -12.04
CA LYS A 382 -17.18 2.61 -12.32
C LYS A 382 -17.55 2.38 -13.79
N LEU A 383 -16.68 2.75 -14.73
CA LEU A 383 -16.88 2.48 -16.16
C LEU A 383 -16.98 0.98 -16.44
N HIS A 384 -16.11 0.18 -15.81
CA HIS A 384 -16.14 -1.28 -15.90
C HIS A 384 -17.46 -1.88 -15.40
N LEU A 385 -17.96 -1.40 -14.27
CA LEU A 385 -19.24 -1.85 -13.71
C LEU A 385 -20.43 -1.44 -14.59
N ASP A 386 -20.30 -0.36 -15.36
CA ASP A 386 -21.30 0.08 -16.34
C ASP A 386 -21.18 -0.66 -17.69
N GLY A 387 -20.22 -1.58 -17.83
CA GLY A 387 -19.93 -2.26 -19.09
C GLY A 387 -19.42 -1.33 -20.18
N LYS A 388 -18.83 -0.19 -19.78
CA LYS A 388 -18.22 0.82 -20.66
C LYS A 388 -16.70 0.73 -20.61
N ASP A 389 -16.18 -0.49 -20.50
CA ASP A 389 -14.75 -0.72 -20.57
C ASP A 389 -14.19 -0.25 -21.91
N VAL A 390 -12.93 0.18 -21.91
CA VAL A 390 -12.20 0.50 -23.14
C VAL A 390 -10.95 -0.37 -23.22
N ASN A 391 -10.55 -0.75 -24.43
CA ASN A 391 -9.29 -1.44 -24.69
C ASN A 391 -8.09 -0.47 -24.56
N MET A 392 -6.87 -0.96 -24.78
CA MET A 392 -5.64 -0.13 -24.72
C MET A 392 -5.65 1.04 -25.72
N ASN A 393 -6.41 0.94 -26.80
CA ASN A 393 -6.52 1.94 -27.85
C ASN A 393 -7.64 2.97 -27.57
N GLY A 394 -8.39 2.79 -26.49
CA GLY A 394 -9.53 3.64 -26.13
C GLY A 394 -10.86 3.24 -26.75
N ASP A 395 -10.91 2.15 -27.53
CA ASP A 395 -12.16 1.68 -28.12
C ASP A 395 -13.01 0.95 -27.09
N PRO A 396 -14.35 1.06 -27.12
CA PRO A 396 -15.24 0.28 -26.28
C PRO A 396 -14.94 -1.22 -26.38
N LYS A 397 -14.73 -1.87 -25.24
CA LYS A 397 -14.67 -3.31 -25.16
C LYS A 397 -16.10 -3.83 -25.34
N LEU A 398 -16.41 -4.33 -26.54
CA LEU A 398 -17.68 -5.00 -26.82
C LEU A 398 -17.76 -6.27 -25.95
N ILE A 399 -18.55 -6.23 -24.88
CA ILE A 399 -18.90 -7.41 -24.10
C ILE A 399 -20.33 -7.79 -24.51
N ASP A 400 -20.44 -8.46 -25.66
CA ASP A 400 -21.71 -8.88 -26.28
C ASP A 400 -22.35 -10.06 -25.50
N ASP A 401 -21.53 -10.90 -24.85
CA ASP A 401 -21.97 -12.10 -24.12
C ASP A 401 -22.05 -11.90 -22.59
N ARG A 402 -22.67 -10.82 -22.11
CA ARG A 402 -22.84 -10.60 -20.65
C ARG A 402 -23.87 -11.56 -20.07
N HIS A 403 -23.50 -12.23 -18.97
CA HIS A 403 -24.42 -13.11 -18.27
C HIS A 403 -25.33 -12.28 -17.36
N GLU A 404 -26.65 -12.37 -17.50
CA GLU A 404 -27.63 -11.54 -16.77
C GLU A 404 -27.38 -11.47 -15.25
N GLY A 405 -27.00 -12.59 -14.63
CA GLY A 405 -26.64 -12.62 -13.21
C GLY A 405 -25.43 -11.75 -12.79
N THR A 406 -24.48 -11.43 -13.68
CA THR A 406 -23.33 -10.59 -13.31
C THR A 406 -23.69 -9.12 -13.27
N ASP A 407 -24.69 -8.68 -14.03
CA ASP A 407 -25.21 -7.30 -13.98
C ASP A 407 -25.74 -6.97 -12.59
N PHE A 408 -26.37 -7.94 -11.92
CA PHE A 408 -26.72 -7.80 -10.51
C PHE A 408 -25.51 -7.46 -9.63
N PHE A 409 -24.42 -8.23 -9.74
CA PHE A 409 -23.21 -7.98 -8.95
C PHE A 409 -22.56 -6.65 -9.35
N ARG A 410 -22.55 -6.30 -10.63
CA ARG A 410 -22.01 -5.01 -11.12
C ARG A 410 -22.75 -3.82 -10.50
N GLN A 411 -24.08 -3.81 -10.59
CA GLN A 411 -24.92 -2.77 -10.00
C GLN A 411 -24.77 -2.70 -8.48
N ARG A 412 -24.76 -3.85 -7.81
CA ARG A 412 -24.58 -3.94 -6.37
C ARG A 412 -23.22 -3.43 -5.92
N ILE A 413 -22.14 -3.81 -6.59
CA ILE A 413 -20.79 -3.30 -6.32
C ILE A 413 -20.75 -1.79 -6.56
N LYS A 414 -21.36 -1.28 -7.63
CA LYS A 414 -21.41 0.17 -7.93
C LYS A 414 -22.09 0.97 -6.82
N GLN A 415 -23.21 0.47 -6.29
CA GLN A 415 -23.91 1.09 -5.17
C GLN A 415 -23.06 1.06 -3.89
N LEU A 416 -22.48 -0.10 -3.56
CA LEU A 416 -21.61 -0.26 -2.39
C LEU A 416 -20.35 0.61 -2.48
N LEU A 417 -19.74 0.74 -3.67
CA LEU A 417 -18.63 1.69 -3.88
C LEU A 417 -19.07 3.12 -3.57
N SER A 418 -20.25 3.53 -4.02
CA SER A 418 -20.74 4.90 -3.80
C SER A 418 -21.00 5.19 -2.32
N LEU A 419 -21.46 4.19 -1.55
CA LEU A 419 -21.77 4.30 -0.12
C LEU A 419 -20.54 4.14 0.79
N MET A 420 -19.64 3.21 0.45
CA MET A 420 -18.52 2.83 1.32
C MET A 420 -17.21 3.53 0.93
N PHE A 421 -17.15 4.09 -0.29
CA PHE A 421 -15.96 4.71 -0.87
C PHE A 421 -16.02 6.24 -0.92
N HIS A 422 -16.14 6.92 0.23
CA HIS A 422 -15.86 8.35 0.34
C HIS A 422 -14.39 8.67 0.06
N LEU A 423 -14.17 9.60 -0.85
CA LEU A 423 -12.85 10.08 -1.23
C LEU A 423 -12.44 11.24 -0.34
N ASP A 424 -11.27 11.10 0.29
CA ASP A 424 -10.61 12.22 0.98
C ASP A 424 -10.14 13.27 -0.05
N LYS A 425 -10.22 14.55 0.31
CA LYS A 425 -9.74 15.70 -0.48
C LYS A 425 -8.27 15.54 -0.93
N LYS A 426 -7.45 14.84 -0.15
CA LYS A 426 -6.05 14.54 -0.47
C LYS A 426 -5.89 13.67 -1.73
N HIS A 427 -6.85 12.79 -2.06
CA HIS A 427 -6.79 11.99 -3.29
C HIS A 427 -6.89 12.88 -4.54
N LEU A 428 -7.82 13.84 -4.52
CA LEU A 428 -8.01 14.78 -5.62
C LEU A 428 -6.87 15.80 -5.69
N ALA A 429 -6.34 16.25 -4.55
CA ALA A 429 -5.17 17.11 -4.52
C ALA A 429 -3.94 16.40 -5.12
N ALA A 430 -3.70 15.13 -4.77
CA ALA A 430 -2.63 14.34 -5.37
C ALA A 430 -2.82 14.17 -6.90
N ALA A 431 -4.05 13.95 -7.36
CA ALA A 431 -4.38 13.89 -8.78
C ALA A 431 -4.16 15.24 -9.48
N LEU A 432 -4.56 16.36 -8.86
CA LEU A 432 -4.32 17.70 -9.38
C LEU A 432 -2.83 17.97 -9.59
N LEU A 433 -1.98 17.55 -8.65
CA LEU A 433 -0.53 17.74 -8.71
C LEU A 433 0.18 16.76 -9.66
N HIS A 434 -0.52 15.79 -10.22
CA HIS A 434 0.05 14.92 -11.23
C HIS A 434 0.03 15.64 -12.59
N PRO A 435 1.17 15.81 -13.29
CA PRO A 435 1.24 16.61 -14.53
C PRO A 435 0.23 16.21 -15.60
N GLN A 436 -0.07 14.92 -15.72
CA GLN A 436 -1.06 14.41 -16.68
C GLN A 436 -2.52 14.62 -16.24
N TYR A 437 -2.78 14.65 -14.94
CA TYR A 437 -4.14 14.72 -14.39
C TYR A 437 -4.52 16.12 -13.90
N ARG A 438 -3.62 17.12 -14.02
CA ARG A 438 -3.80 18.50 -13.56
C ARG A 438 -5.08 19.21 -14.01
N LYS A 439 -5.64 18.80 -15.15
CA LYS A 439 -6.90 19.39 -15.65
C LYS A 439 -8.15 18.78 -15.02
N LEU A 440 -8.01 17.65 -14.32
CA LEU A 440 -9.05 16.87 -13.68
C LEU A 440 -10.27 16.67 -14.59
N THR A 441 -10.06 16.24 -15.84
CA THR A 441 -11.12 16.11 -16.86
C THR A 441 -12.16 15.03 -16.56
N PHE A 442 -11.88 14.17 -15.57
CA PHE A 442 -12.72 13.04 -15.17
C PHE A 442 -13.65 13.36 -13.97
N ILE A 443 -13.74 14.62 -13.54
CA ILE A 443 -14.64 15.07 -12.47
C ILE A 443 -15.47 16.28 -12.90
N ASP A 444 -16.55 16.53 -12.17
CA ASP A 444 -17.36 17.74 -12.32
C ASP A 444 -16.63 19.01 -11.86
N ASP A 445 -17.06 20.16 -12.42
CA ASP A 445 -16.43 21.46 -12.16
C ASP A 445 -16.54 21.90 -10.70
N TYR A 446 -17.56 21.42 -9.97
CA TYR A 446 -17.72 21.69 -8.55
C TYR A 446 -16.61 21.05 -7.72
N LYS A 447 -16.35 19.74 -7.88
CA LYS A 447 -15.25 19.04 -7.21
C LYS A 447 -13.89 19.60 -7.62
N LYS A 448 -13.73 19.96 -8.90
CA LYS A 448 -12.52 20.60 -9.41
C LYS A 448 -12.25 21.94 -8.72
N SER A 449 -13.25 22.80 -8.64
CA SER A 449 -13.16 24.10 -7.97
C SER A 449 -12.84 23.94 -6.48
N LYS A 450 -13.50 23.02 -5.77
CA LYS A 450 -13.17 22.70 -4.38
C LYS A 450 -11.74 22.20 -4.19
N THR A 451 -11.24 21.39 -5.12
CA THR A 451 -9.85 20.89 -5.07
C THR A 451 -8.86 22.03 -5.25
N HIS A 452 -9.13 22.96 -6.18
CA HIS A 452 -8.31 24.16 -6.35
C HIS A 452 -8.29 25.03 -5.09
N ILE A 453 -9.45 25.27 -4.47
CA ILE A 453 -9.56 26.04 -3.21
C ILE A 453 -8.73 25.37 -2.11
N TYR A 454 -8.87 24.05 -1.95
CA TYR A 454 -8.12 23.31 -0.94
C TYR A 454 -6.59 23.42 -1.13
N VAL A 455 -6.10 23.27 -2.37
CA VAL A 455 -4.66 23.42 -2.64
C VAL A 455 -4.19 24.87 -2.43
N ARG A 456 -5.01 25.87 -2.73
CA ARG A 456 -4.70 27.28 -2.44
C ARG A 456 -4.65 27.58 -0.94
N GLN A 457 -5.51 26.97 -0.14
CA GLN A 457 -5.46 27.09 1.33
C GLN A 457 -4.13 26.54 1.87
N LEU A 458 -3.70 25.37 1.39
CA LEU A 458 -2.40 24.80 1.77
C LEU A 458 -1.22 25.67 1.32
N LEU A 459 -1.33 26.34 0.16
CA LEU A 459 -0.32 27.31 -0.26
C LEU A 459 -0.26 28.49 0.71
N ALA A 460 -1.41 29.03 1.13
CA ALA A 460 -1.49 30.13 2.08
C ALA A 460 -0.88 29.76 3.45
N GLU A 461 -1.20 28.57 3.98
CA GLU A 461 -0.62 28.04 5.22
C GLU A 461 0.92 28.05 5.18
N LEU A 462 1.52 27.64 4.05
CA LEU A 462 2.98 27.67 3.89
C LEU A 462 3.56 29.09 3.81
N TYR A 463 2.82 30.06 3.29
CA TYR A 463 3.28 31.46 3.26
C TYR A 463 3.33 32.04 4.67
N ASP A 464 2.30 31.82 5.47
CA ASP A 464 2.23 32.31 6.85
C ASP A 464 3.36 31.73 7.71
N ASP A 465 3.63 30.42 7.57
CA ASP A 465 4.74 29.76 8.27
C ASP A 465 6.11 30.38 7.92
N ASN A 466 6.36 30.68 6.64
CA ASN A 466 7.61 31.30 6.21
C ASN A 466 7.76 32.74 6.76
N VAL A 467 6.67 33.50 6.83
CA VAL A 467 6.68 34.88 7.37
C VAL A 467 7.00 34.87 8.87
N VAL A 468 6.39 33.96 9.63
CA VAL A 468 6.65 33.82 11.07
C VAL A 468 8.12 33.42 11.32
N GLN A 469 8.66 32.46 10.57
CA GLN A 469 10.07 32.05 10.71
C GLN A 469 11.05 33.19 10.39
N HIS A 470 10.78 33.99 9.35
CA HIS A 470 11.63 35.15 9.02
C HIS A 470 11.58 36.26 10.09
N GLN A 471 10.41 36.52 10.68
CA GLN A 471 10.28 37.50 11.77
C GLN A 471 11.04 37.05 13.02
N VAL A 472 10.92 35.79 13.44
CA VAL A 472 11.63 35.26 14.61
C VAL A 472 13.15 35.30 14.41
N ASN A 473 13.65 34.88 13.23
CA ASN A 473 15.09 34.92 12.93
C ASN A 473 15.66 36.35 12.84
N SER A 474 14.87 37.32 12.35
CA SER A 474 15.27 38.74 12.33
C SER A 474 15.37 39.37 13.72
N THR A 475 14.62 38.85 14.70
CA THR A 475 14.63 39.36 16.08
C THR A 475 15.83 38.83 16.86
N LEU A 476 16.24 37.58 16.60
CA LEU A 476 17.38 36.90 17.23
C LEU A 476 18.76 37.37 16.72
N SER A 477 18.84 37.97 15.52
CA SER A 477 20.10 38.47 14.93
C SER A 477 20.52 39.86 15.42
N SER A 478 19.81 40.46 16.37
CA SER A 478 20.06 41.85 16.83
C SER A 478 21.10 41.98 17.97
N HIS A 479 21.81 40.91 18.33
CA HIS A 479 22.86 40.93 19.36
C HIS A 479 24.20 40.36 18.84
N GLU A 480 24.88 41.10 17.96
CA GLU A 480 26.34 41.01 17.84
C GLU A 480 26.95 42.32 17.29
N PRO A 481 28.12 42.79 17.77
CA PRO A 481 28.66 44.09 17.39
C PRO A 481 29.36 44.06 16.02
N GLN A 482 28.96 44.99 15.14
CA GLN A 482 29.50 45.14 13.77
C GLN A 482 31.01 45.48 13.75
N LYS A 483 31.82 44.65 13.09
CA LYS A 483 33.17 45.01 12.62
C LYS A 483 33.12 45.41 11.14
N LYS A 484 33.52 46.66 10.85
CA LYS A 484 33.76 47.16 9.49
C LYS A 484 34.89 46.39 8.82
N LYS A 485 34.72 45.94 7.57
CA LYS A 485 35.83 45.54 6.69
C LYS A 485 35.72 46.19 5.31
N HIS A 486 36.88 46.62 4.85
CA HIS A 486 37.22 47.36 3.63
C HIS A 486 36.88 46.61 2.34
N LYS A 487 36.52 47.37 1.29
CA LYS A 487 36.54 46.91 -0.11
C LYS A 487 37.96 47.02 -0.65
N THR A 488 38.46 45.95 -1.27
CA THR A 488 39.69 45.96 -2.06
C THR A 488 39.35 45.91 -3.55
N ILE A 489 40.20 46.57 -4.32
CA ILE A 489 40.14 46.82 -5.75
C ILE A 489 40.78 45.63 -6.45
N GLU A 490 39.99 44.77 -7.11
CA GLU A 490 40.47 43.80 -8.11
C GLU A 490 39.24 43.14 -8.77
N GLU A 491 38.70 43.80 -9.79
CA GLU A 491 37.84 43.22 -10.85
C GLU A 491 37.60 44.34 -11.88
N GLN A 492 38.65 44.66 -12.63
CA GLN A 492 38.58 45.39 -13.90
C GLN A 492 39.32 44.53 -14.93
N PHE A 493 38.76 44.46 -16.15
CA PHE A 493 39.13 43.63 -17.31
C PHE A 493 38.35 42.31 -17.50
N VAL A 494 37.09 42.43 -17.96
CA VAL A 494 36.49 41.50 -18.94
C VAL A 494 35.73 42.34 -19.98
N ASP A 495 35.99 42.02 -21.25
CA ASP A 495 35.44 42.58 -22.50
C ASP A 495 33.91 42.38 -22.61
N PRO A 496 33.13 43.28 -23.25
CA PRO A 496 31.67 43.27 -23.19
C PRO A 496 31.03 42.71 -24.47
N GLU A 497 30.70 41.42 -24.50
CA GLU A 497 29.70 40.86 -25.45
C GLU A 497 28.93 39.71 -24.79
N ASP A 498 27.77 40.05 -24.21
CA ASP A 498 26.50 39.30 -24.19
C ASP A 498 25.66 39.78 -22.99
N ASP A 499 24.84 40.79 -23.30
CA ASP A 499 23.83 41.42 -22.46
C ASP A 499 22.59 40.52 -22.39
N ASP A 500 22.28 39.98 -21.20
CA ASP A 500 20.94 39.53 -20.75
C ASP A 500 21.00 38.81 -19.38
N ARG A 501 21.52 39.50 -18.34
CA ARG A 501 21.33 39.07 -16.95
C ARG A 501 20.80 40.23 -16.11
N GLU A 502 19.47 40.36 -16.08
CA GLU A 502 18.78 41.16 -15.06
C GLU A 502 19.12 40.59 -13.67
N THR A 503 19.92 41.35 -12.94
CA THR A 503 20.15 41.20 -11.50
C THR A 503 18.94 41.79 -10.80
N PHE A 504 18.10 40.92 -10.23
CA PHE A 504 16.92 41.33 -9.47
C PHE A 504 17.34 41.64 -8.03
N ASP A 505 17.63 42.91 -7.75
CA ASP A 505 17.80 43.43 -6.40
C ASP A 505 16.43 43.55 -5.70
N GLY A 506 16.40 43.17 -4.43
CA GLY A 506 15.20 42.99 -3.65
C GLY A 506 14.78 44.27 -2.92
N ASN A 507 13.75 44.94 -3.42
CA ASN A 507 12.69 45.55 -2.60
C ASN A 507 11.68 46.22 -3.53
N GLU A 508 10.46 45.70 -3.62
CA GLU A 508 9.28 46.55 -3.78
C GLU A 508 7.98 45.78 -3.53
N SER A 509 7.22 46.31 -2.59
CA SER A 509 5.88 45.89 -2.23
C SER A 509 4.84 46.43 -3.20
N SER A 510 3.96 45.52 -3.63
CA SER A 510 2.55 45.72 -4.00
C SER A 510 2.16 46.05 -5.46
N THR A 511 1.49 45.04 -6.04
CA THR A 511 0.28 45.05 -6.88
C THR A 511 0.33 44.77 -8.40
N SER A 512 -0.26 43.61 -8.71
CA SER A 512 -1.00 43.21 -9.91
C SER A 512 -0.20 42.68 -11.12
N ASN A 513 -0.08 41.34 -11.17
CA ASN A 513 -0.51 40.45 -12.26
C ASN A 513 0.38 39.18 -12.47
N LYS A 514 0.86 38.55 -11.39
CA LYS A 514 1.42 37.18 -11.44
C LYS A 514 0.56 36.28 -10.55
N GLY A 515 -0.32 35.46 -11.14
CA GLY A 515 -1.18 34.54 -10.39
C GLY A 515 -0.40 33.58 -9.48
N ASP A 516 -1.08 32.98 -8.50
CA ASP A 516 -0.50 32.03 -7.56
C ASP A 516 0.22 30.84 -8.25
N GLU A 517 1.07 30.12 -7.51
CA GLU A 517 1.82 28.97 -8.04
C GLU A 517 0.90 27.93 -8.71
N LEU A 518 -0.29 27.70 -8.16
CA LEU A 518 -1.27 26.79 -8.74
C LEU A 518 -1.73 27.27 -10.13
N THR A 519 -2.04 28.56 -10.29
CA THR A 519 -2.47 29.15 -11.56
C THR A 519 -1.37 29.06 -12.60
N LYS A 520 -0.11 29.30 -12.20
CA LYS A 520 1.06 29.11 -13.07
C LYS A 520 1.14 27.65 -13.53
N TYR A 521 1.11 26.70 -12.59
CA TYR A 521 1.15 25.26 -12.87
C TYR A 521 0.05 24.79 -13.82
N LEU A 522 -1.19 25.24 -13.61
CA LEU A 522 -2.33 24.84 -14.45
C LEU A 522 -2.23 25.36 -15.89
N LYS A 523 -1.54 26.49 -16.11
CA LYS A 523 -1.31 27.09 -17.43
C LYS A 523 -0.09 26.52 -18.16
N MET A 524 0.79 25.78 -17.46
CA MET A 524 2.01 25.23 -18.07
C MET A 524 1.70 24.20 -19.16
N GLN A 525 2.51 24.25 -20.22
CA GLN A 525 2.66 23.16 -21.17
C GLN A 525 3.58 22.10 -20.56
N ILE A 526 3.15 20.84 -20.57
CA ILE A 526 3.92 19.73 -19.98
C ILE A 526 4.67 19.03 -21.10
N GLU A 527 5.99 19.07 -21.00
CA GLU A 527 6.90 18.35 -21.90
C GLU A 527 6.66 16.84 -21.86
N ASP A 528 6.86 16.15 -22.99
CA ASP A 528 6.60 14.72 -23.13
C ASP A 528 7.41 13.86 -22.15
N LYS A 529 8.64 14.28 -21.81
CA LYS A 529 9.49 13.60 -20.82
C LYS A 529 8.87 13.51 -19.42
N PHE A 530 7.89 14.36 -19.11
CA PHE A 530 7.17 14.36 -17.83
C PHE A 530 5.80 13.67 -17.91
N LYS A 531 5.40 13.15 -19.07
CA LYS A 531 4.20 12.32 -19.23
C LYS A 531 4.49 10.86 -18.84
N THR A 532 4.99 10.68 -17.63
CA THR A 532 5.24 9.34 -17.05
C THR A 532 4.29 9.09 -15.87
N PRO A 533 4.13 7.82 -15.43
CA PRO A 533 3.34 7.53 -14.24
C PRO A 533 4.00 7.98 -12.92
N ASN A 534 5.27 8.38 -12.94
CA ASN A 534 5.96 8.90 -11.75
C ASN A 534 5.98 10.44 -11.84
N PRO A 535 5.26 11.17 -10.96
CA PRO A 535 5.24 12.63 -11.00
C PRO A 535 6.48 13.29 -10.38
N LEU A 536 7.29 12.55 -9.61
CA LEU A 536 8.39 13.13 -8.84
C LEU A 536 9.48 13.82 -9.68
N PRO A 537 9.90 13.29 -10.85
CA PRO A 537 10.87 13.98 -11.71
C PRO A 537 10.41 15.35 -12.20
N PHE A 538 9.10 15.54 -12.43
CA PHE A 538 8.55 16.85 -12.78
C PHE A 538 8.73 17.83 -11.63
N TRP A 539 8.34 17.44 -10.42
CA TRP A 539 8.43 18.32 -9.26
C TRP A 539 9.88 18.63 -8.88
N LYS A 540 10.80 17.67 -9.04
CA LYS A 540 12.24 17.91 -8.89
C LYS A 540 12.75 18.99 -9.84
N PHE A 541 12.31 18.97 -11.09
CA PHE A 541 12.74 19.91 -12.11
C PHE A 541 12.14 21.31 -11.92
N TYR A 542 10.89 21.38 -11.45
CA TYR A 542 10.15 22.64 -11.29
C TYR A 542 10.15 23.19 -9.86
N GLN A 543 10.86 22.56 -8.91
CA GLN A 543 10.84 22.96 -7.50
C GLN A 543 11.25 24.43 -7.29
N ASP A 544 12.24 24.94 -8.03
CA ASP A 544 12.69 26.32 -7.86
C ASP A 544 11.69 27.34 -8.43
N LYS A 545 10.90 26.93 -9.44
CA LYS A 545 9.87 27.75 -10.08
C LYS A 545 8.53 27.71 -9.34
N LEU A 546 8.26 26.61 -8.63
CA LEU A 546 7.01 26.32 -7.91
C LEU A 546 7.32 25.74 -6.52
N PRO A 547 8.03 26.48 -5.64
CA PRO A 547 8.60 25.94 -4.41
C PRO A 547 7.55 25.45 -3.41
N ASN A 548 6.48 26.21 -3.18
CA ASN A 548 5.47 25.82 -2.21
C ASN A 548 4.59 24.68 -2.74
N LEU A 549 4.26 24.71 -4.03
CA LEU A 549 3.49 23.65 -4.68
C LEU A 549 4.30 22.35 -4.74
N ALA A 550 5.62 22.43 -4.91
CA ALA A 550 6.51 21.28 -4.84
C ALA A 550 6.58 20.67 -3.42
N LYS A 551 6.58 21.49 -2.36
CA LYS A 551 6.44 21.01 -0.97
C LYS A 551 5.11 20.28 -0.76
N ILE A 552 4.00 20.85 -1.23
CA ILE A 552 2.66 20.20 -1.16
C ILE A 552 2.65 18.90 -1.97
N ALA A 553 3.27 18.88 -3.14
CA ALA A 553 3.40 17.68 -3.96
C ALA A 553 4.16 16.57 -3.23
N ARG A 554 5.29 16.87 -2.59
CA ARG A 554 6.01 15.90 -1.74
C ARG A 554 5.13 15.35 -0.64
N ARG A 555 4.38 16.20 0.05
CA ARG A 555 3.45 15.80 1.13
C ARG A 555 2.35 14.84 0.66
N PHE A 556 1.78 15.03 -0.52
CA PHE A 556 0.74 14.10 -1.00
C PHE A 556 1.29 12.86 -1.68
N PHE A 557 2.47 12.95 -2.30
CA PHE A 557 3.13 11.81 -2.92
C PHE A 557 3.87 10.89 -1.95
N SER A 558 4.09 11.33 -0.70
CA SER A 558 4.59 10.45 0.38
C SER A 558 3.56 9.45 0.88
N ILE A 559 2.27 9.74 0.72
CA ILE A 559 1.19 8.90 1.20
C ILE A 559 0.96 7.77 0.17
N PRO A 560 1.15 6.50 0.53
CA PRO A 560 0.79 5.41 -0.37
C PRO A 560 -0.72 5.23 -0.37
N ALA A 561 -1.31 4.81 -1.49
CA ALA A 561 -2.74 4.53 -1.55
C ALA A 561 -3.17 3.24 -0.82
N THR A 562 -2.22 2.39 -0.43
CA THR A 562 -2.50 1.11 0.26
C THR A 562 -1.52 0.86 1.40
N SER A 563 -1.97 0.09 2.40
CA SER A 563 -1.15 -0.44 3.48
C SER A 563 -0.35 -1.69 3.09
N ALA A 564 -0.33 -2.09 1.81
CA ALA A 564 0.29 -3.33 1.33
C ALA A 564 1.81 -3.42 1.53
N GLY A 565 2.47 -2.31 1.89
CA GLY A 565 3.87 -2.31 2.33
C GLY A 565 4.10 -3.24 3.53
N VAL A 566 3.26 -3.09 4.56
CA VAL A 566 3.38 -3.85 5.82
C VAL A 566 3.03 -5.34 5.61
N GLU A 567 2.09 -5.65 4.71
CA GLU A 567 1.77 -7.05 4.37
C GLU A 567 2.97 -7.81 3.77
N ARG A 568 3.83 -7.11 3.00
CA ARG A 568 5.08 -7.68 2.46
C ARG A 568 6.09 -7.94 3.58
N GLN A 569 6.16 -7.07 4.58
CA GLN A 569 6.97 -7.27 5.79
C GLN A 569 6.52 -8.53 6.54
N PHE A 570 5.21 -8.69 6.78
CA PHE A 570 4.66 -9.89 7.45
C PHE A 570 4.86 -11.17 6.65
N SER A 571 4.84 -11.09 5.31
CA SER A 571 5.16 -12.24 4.46
C SER A 571 6.62 -12.67 4.63
N ALA A 572 7.55 -11.71 4.68
CA ALA A 572 8.96 -11.99 4.96
C ALA A 572 9.18 -12.51 6.38
N ALA A 573 8.50 -11.93 7.38
CA ALA A 573 8.51 -12.38 8.76
C ALA A 573 8.02 -13.84 8.86
N GLY A 574 6.91 -14.15 8.19
CA GLY A 574 6.34 -15.50 8.13
C GLY A 574 7.30 -16.53 7.53
N VAL A 575 8.15 -16.16 6.56
CA VAL A 575 9.21 -17.04 6.03
C VAL A 575 10.30 -17.27 7.08
N LEU A 576 10.79 -16.20 7.72
CA LEU A 576 11.81 -16.30 8.77
C LEU A 576 11.36 -17.13 9.98
N ILE A 577 10.06 -17.05 10.30
CA ILE A 577 9.42 -17.68 11.46
C ILE A 577 9.01 -19.15 11.18
N ASN A 578 8.56 -19.48 9.97
CA ASN A 578 8.00 -20.82 9.68
C ASN A 578 9.02 -21.89 9.24
N GLU A 579 10.29 -21.55 9.01
CA GLU A 579 11.28 -22.57 8.63
C GLU A 579 11.71 -23.45 9.81
N ARG A 580 11.56 -24.77 9.64
CA ARG A 580 11.84 -25.86 10.61
C ARG A 580 13.29 -25.93 11.16
N ARG A 581 14.13 -24.90 11.00
CA ARG A 581 15.55 -24.93 11.40
C ARG A 581 16.14 -23.65 12.02
N ALA A 582 15.36 -22.61 12.29
CA ALA A 582 15.88 -21.47 13.05
C ALA A 582 14.79 -20.83 13.92
N SER A 583 14.72 -21.23 15.20
CA SER A 583 14.00 -20.43 16.20
C SER A 583 14.83 -19.19 16.51
N LEU A 584 14.77 -18.18 15.63
CA LEU A 584 15.32 -16.86 15.93
C LEU A 584 14.48 -16.22 17.03
N ASN A 585 15.15 -15.57 17.99
CA ASN A 585 14.46 -14.74 18.98
C ASN A 585 13.72 -13.59 18.26
N PRO A 586 12.55 -13.14 18.77
CA PRO A 586 11.76 -12.09 18.15
C PRO A 586 12.57 -10.82 17.81
N GLU A 587 13.45 -10.39 18.72
CA GLU A 587 14.36 -9.25 18.49
C GLU A 587 15.27 -9.43 17.27
N THR A 588 15.80 -10.65 17.07
CA THR A 588 16.65 -10.94 15.91
C THR A 588 15.84 -10.95 14.62
N VAL A 589 14.58 -11.43 14.66
CA VAL A 589 13.68 -11.37 13.50
C VAL A 589 13.41 -9.91 13.12
N GLU A 590 13.13 -9.07 14.11
CA GLU A 590 12.90 -7.65 13.92
C GLU A 590 14.12 -6.95 13.30
N ASP A 591 15.32 -7.16 13.84
CA ASP A 591 16.56 -6.57 13.31
C ASP A 591 16.84 -7.03 11.87
N VAL A 592 16.64 -8.32 11.55
CA VAL A 592 16.81 -8.84 10.18
C VAL A 592 15.83 -8.17 9.21
N LEU A 593 14.55 -8.04 9.60
CA LEU A 593 13.53 -7.40 8.76
C LEU A 593 13.83 -5.91 8.55
N PHE A 594 14.22 -5.20 9.60
CA PHE A 594 14.60 -3.80 9.56
C PHE A 594 15.81 -3.58 8.64
N VAL A 595 16.92 -4.31 8.86
CA VAL A 595 18.14 -4.22 8.02
C VAL A 595 17.83 -4.56 6.56
N ARG A 596 17.01 -5.60 6.32
CA ARG A 596 16.56 -5.95 4.97
C ARG A 596 15.79 -4.81 4.32
N SER A 597 14.91 -4.14 5.05
CA SER A 597 14.15 -3.01 4.52
C SER A 597 15.05 -1.83 4.17
N ILE A 598 15.99 -1.47 5.05
CA ILE A 598 16.95 -0.38 4.78
C ILE A 598 17.82 -0.70 3.57
N LYS A 599 18.37 -1.91 3.46
CA LYS A 599 19.15 -2.32 2.29
C LYS A 599 18.34 -2.21 0.99
N LYS A 600 17.05 -2.58 1.01
CA LYS A 600 16.16 -2.38 -0.15
C LYS A 600 15.91 -0.92 -0.47
N ALA A 601 15.79 -0.06 0.53
CA ALA A 601 15.65 1.37 0.33
C ALA A 601 16.93 1.97 -0.28
N LEU A 602 18.11 1.58 0.21
CA LEU A 602 19.41 2.00 -0.30
C LEU A 602 19.66 1.54 -1.75
N MET A 603 19.24 0.33 -2.12
CA MET A 603 19.33 -0.11 -3.53
C MET A 603 18.52 0.78 -4.49
N LYS A 604 17.42 1.39 -4.00
CA LYS A 604 16.61 2.34 -4.79
C LYS A 604 17.12 3.77 -4.69
N CYS A 605 17.62 4.15 -3.52
CA CYS A 605 18.08 5.49 -3.16
C CYS A 605 19.47 5.37 -2.49
N PRO A 606 20.57 5.24 -3.25
CA PRO A 606 21.90 5.00 -2.69
C PRO A 606 22.33 6.06 -1.68
N ASP A 607 21.93 7.30 -1.92
CA ASP A 607 22.29 8.44 -1.07
C ASP A 607 21.32 8.63 0.12
N LEU A 608 20.37 7.73 0.38
CA LEU A 608 19.30 7.94 1.37
C LEU A 608 19.80 8.34 2.77
N LEU A 609 20.96 7.83 3.16
CA LEU A 609 21.58 8.05 4.47
C LEU A 609 22.76 9.06 4.40
N LEU A 610 22.93 9.74 3.27
CA LEU A 610 23.85 10.86 3.04
C LEU A 610 23.03 12.17 3.01
#